data_AF-A0A9D5QFL2-F1
#
_entry.id   AF-A0A9D5QFL2-F1
#
_cell.length_a   1.000
_cell.length_b   1.000
_cell.length_c   1.000
_cell.angle_alpha   90.00
_cell.angle_beta   90.00
_cell.angle_gamma   90.00
#
_symmetry.space_group_name_H-M   'P 1'
#
loop_
_entity.id
_entity.type
_entity.pdbx_description
1 polymer ?
#
loop_
_entity_poly.entity_id
_entity_poly.type
_entity_poly.pdbx_seq_one_letter_code
_entity_poly.pdbx_strand_id
1 'polypeptide(L)'
;MEADSLEVPEGQNYGLLSRRPASLEAQIVRCPEIKMPISQNERSQMKNRATALRILKARVKQHFKEEEEKARAEKEPDKKKIEWGSQIRSYVLHPYNMVKDLRTETETSNTQAVLDGDIDEFIEAYLLQN
;
A
#
# COMPACT_ATOMS: atom_id res chain seq x y z
N MET A 1 -28.69 19.60 -28.19
CA MET A 1 -27.53 18.69 -28.04
C MET A 1 -27.74 18.01 -26.70
N GLU A 2 -28.55 16.95 -26.71
CA GLU A 2 -29.07 16.34 -25.49
C GLU A 2 -27.97 15.49 -24.84
N ALA A 3 -27.71 15.77 -23.57
CA ALA A 3 -26.86 14.95 -22.73
C ALA A 3 -27.62 13.64 -22.46
N ASP A 4 -27.29 12.61 -23.24
CA ASP A 4 -27.83 11.28 -23.07
C ASP A 4 -27.31 10.72 -21.75
N SER A 5 -28.12 10.94 -20.72
CA SER A 5 -27.88 10.57 -19.34
C SER A 5 -28.11 9.07 -19.28
N LEU A 6 -27.03 8.30 -19.20
CA LEU A 6 -27.12 6.87 -18.89
C LEU A 6 -27.73 6.73 -17.49
N GLU A 7 -29.04 6.47 -17.45
CA GLU A 7 -29.75 6.13 -16.23
C GLU A 7 -29.11 4.89 -15.61
N VAL A 8 -28.58 5.07 -14.41
CA VAL A 8 -28.08 3.97 -13.58
C VAL A 8 -29.31 3.30 -13.01
N PRO A 9 -29.57 2.01 -13.28
CA PRO A 9 -30.77 1.35 -12.79
C PRO A 9 -30.75 1.35 -11.26
N GLU A 10 -31.72 2.05 -10.66
CA GLU A 10 -31.94 2.04 -9.23
C GLU A 10 -32.28 0.62 -8.77
N GLY A 11 -31.57 0.12 -7.76
CA GLY A 11 -31.98 -1.10 -7.05
C GLY A 11 -30.98 -2.25 -6.97
N GLN A 12 -29.67 -2.00 -6.92
CA GLN A 12 -28.74 -2.99 -6.36
C GLN A 12 -28.09 -2.48 -5.08
N ASN A 13 -28.47 -3.13 -3.98
CA ASN A 13 -28.01 -2.86 -2.63
C ASN A 13 -26.49 -3.07 -2.57
N TYR A 14 -25.72 -1.98 -2.54
CA TYR A 14 -24.25 -2.03 -2.38
C TYR A 14 -23.81 -2.34 -0.94
N GLY A 15 -24.69 -2.92 -0.11
CA GLY A 15 -24.35 -3.46 1.19
C GLY A 15 -23.82 -4.88 1.03
N LEU A 16 -22.63 -5.14 1.58
CA LEU A 16 -22.00 -6.47 1.70
C LEU A 16 -21.19 -6.98 0.48
N LEU A 17 -20.21 -6.21 0.00
CA LEU A 17 -19.01 -6.79 -0.61
C LEU A 17 -17.79 -6.59 0.29
N SER A 18 -17.75 -7.39 1.35
CA SER A 18 -16.56 -7.64 2.15
C SER A 18 -15.65 -8.63 1.41
N ARG A 19 -14.44 -8.16 1.05
CA ARG A 19 -13.22 -8.97 0.85
C ARG A 19 -13.18 -10.03 -0.26
N ARG A 20 -13.72 -9.73 -1.45
CA ARG A 20 -13.20 -10.34 -2.71
C ARG A 20 -12.49 -9.26 -3.53
N PRO A 21 -11.50 -9.56 -4.38
CA PRO A 21 -11.03 -8.58 -5.35
C PRO A 21 -12.23 -8.24 -6.23
N ALA A 22 -12.88 -7.10 -5.94
CA ALA A 22 -14.08 -6.68 -6.62
C ALA A 22 -13.75 -6.62 -8.10
N SER A 23 -14.56 -7.29 -8.92
CA SER A 23 -14.41 -7.26 -10.38
C SER A 23 -14.26 -5.81 -10.87
N LEU A 24 -13.55 -5.61 -11.98
CA LEU A 24 -13.30 -4.28 -12.56
C LEU A 24 -14.60 -3.45 -12.72
N GLU A 25 -15.73 -4.12 -12.93
CA GLU A 25 -17.05 -3.49 -13.07
C GLU A 25 -17.55 -2.89 -11.75
N ALA A 26 -17.41 -3.61 -10.63
CA ALA A 26 -17.76 -3.10 -9.31
C ALA A 26 -16.83 -1.94 -8.87
N GLN A 27 -15.58 -1.94 -9.33
CA GLN A 27 -14.63 -0.85 -9.09
C GLN A 27 -15.01 0.44 -9.84
N ILE A 28 -15.49 0.31 -11.09
CA ILE A 28 -15.96 1.47 -11.88
C ILE A 28 -17.16 2.13 -11.21
N VAL A 29 -18.12 1.34 -10.72
CA VAL A 29 -19.31 1.86 -10.02
C VAL A 29 -18.94 2.56 -8.71
N ARG A 30 -17.92 2.06 -8.00
CA ARG A 30 -17.46 2.63 -6.73
C ARG A 30 -16.81 4.02 -6.89
N CYS A 31 -16.31 4.37 -8.07
CA CYS A 31 -15.59 5.61 -8.33
C CYS A 31 -16.30 6.48 -9.38
N PRO A 32 -17.42 7.14 -9.02
CA PRO A 32 -18.20 7.97 -9.96
C PRO A 32 -17.45 9.22 -10.46
N GLU A 33 -16.37 9.61 -9.79
CA GLU A 33 -15.56 10.78 -10.15
C GLU A 33 -14.73 10.57 -11.43
N ILE A 34 -14.40 9.32 -11.76
CA ILE A 34 -13.58 9.00 -12.93
C ILE A 34 -14.44 9.04 -14.18
N LYS A 35 -14.46 10.21 -14.83
CA LYS A 35 -15.22 10.44 -16.06
C LYS A 35 -14.72 9.57 -17.22
N MET A 36 -15.67 9.09 -18.01
CA MET A 36 -15.36 8.38 -19.25
C MET A 36 -14.53 9.27 -20.21
N PRO A 37 -13.41 8.78 -20.74
CA PRO A 37 -12.61 9.54 -21.68
C PRO A 37 -13.31 9.62 -23.04
N ILE A 38 -13.43 10.84 -23.58
CA ILE A 38 -13.96 11.07 -24.92
C ILE A 38 -12.88 10.68 -25.92
N SER A 39 -13.17 9.70 -26.80
CA SER A 39 -12.29 9.31 -27.90
C SER A 39 -12.97 9.62 -29.22
N GLN A 40 -12.42 10.60 -29.97
CA GLN A 40 -12.89 10.97 -31.32
C GLN A 40 -11.90 10.51 -32.42
N ASN A 41 -10.96 9.62 -32.07
CA ASN A 41 -9.79 9.37 -32.91
C ASN A 41 -10.07 8.45 -34.11
N GLU A 42 -11.09 7.58 -34.02
CA GLU A 42 -11.43 6.67 -35.10
C GLU A 42 -12.81 6.94 -35.72
N ARG A 43 -12.95 6.60 -37.01
CA ARG A 43 -14.21 6.69 -37.76
C ARG A 43 -15.28 5.71 -37.24
N SER A 44 -14.89 4.67 -36.51
CA SER A 44 -15.80 3.64 -35.99
C SER A 44 -16.16 3.86 -34.52
N GLN A 45 -17.45 3.99 -34.24
CA GLN A 45 -18.00 4.15 -32.88
C GLN A 45 -17.62 2.98 -31.96
N MET A 46 -17.58 1.75 -32.49
CA MET A 46 -17.23 0.56 -31.71
C MET A 46 -15.78 0.62 -31.22
N LYS A 47 -14.87 1.08 -32.07
CA LYS A 47 -13.44 1.19 -31.74
C LYS A 47 -13.16 2.34 -30.78
N ASN A 48 -13.88 3.45 -30.92
CA ASN A 48 -13.83 4.56 -29.95
C ASN A 48 -14.32 4.12 -28.57
N ARG A 49 -15.43 3.38 -28.50
CA ARG A 49 -15.96 2.82 -27.24
C ARG A 49 -14.98 1.83 -26.59
N ALA A 50 -14.41 0.90 -27.36
CA ALA A 50 -13.42 -0.05 -26.86
C ALA A 50 -12.17 0.65 -26.31
N THR A 51 -11.69 1.69 -27.01
CA THR A 51 -10.54 2.48 -26.60
C THR A 51 -10.83 3.30 -25.34
N ALA A 52 -12.01 3.93 -25.26
CA ALA A 52 -12.44 4.67 -24.09
C ALA A 52 -12.53 3.77 -22.85
N LEU A 53 -13.11 2.57 -22.99
CA LEU A 53 -13.19 1.58 -21.91
C LEU A 53 -11.82 1.08 -21.46
N ARG A 54 -10.87 0.88 -22.39
CA ARG A 54 -9.49 0.49 -22.05
C ARG A 54 -8.81 1.56 -21.20
N ILE A 55 -8.96 2.82 -21.58
CA ILE A 55 -8.38 3.96 -20.84
C ILE A 55 -9.06 4.11 -19.47
N LEU A 56 -10.40 3.98 -19.42
CA LEU A 56 -11.15 4.04 -18.17
C LEU A 56 -10.68 2.96 -17.17
N LYS A 57 -10.55 1.71 -17.62
CA LYS A 57 -10.03 0.60 -16.79
C LYS A 57 -8.63 0.88 -16.26
N ALA A 58 -7.75 1.45 -17.08
CA ALA A 58 -6.39 1.81 -16.67
C ALA A 58 -6.41 2.89 -15.57
N ARG A 59 -7.24 3.94 -15.72
CA ARG A 59 -7.38 5.02 -14.73
C ARG A 59 -7.94 4.51 -13.41
N VAL A 60 -8.98 3.68 -13.44
CA VAL A 60 -9.57 3.08 -12.24
C VAL A 60 -8.53 2.24 -11.50
N LYS A 61 -7.81 1.37 -12.23
CA LYS A 61 -6.75 0.57 -11.63
C LYS A 61 -5.65 1.42 -10.99
N GLN A 62 -5.24 2.51 -11.67
CA GLN A 62 -4.24 3.42 -11.15
C GLN A 62 -4.72 4.10 -9.86
N HIS A 63 -5.96 4.60 -9.84
CA HIS A 63 -6.55 5.23 -8.66
C HIS A 63 -6.53 4.29 -7.44
N PHE A 64 -7.00 3.05 -7.59
CA PHE A 64 -6.97 2.09 -6.47
C PHE A 64 -5.55 1.77 -6.01
N LYS A 65 -4.59 1.67 -6.92
CA LYS A 65 -3.19 1.46 -6.57
C LYS A 65 -2.63 2.64 -5.77
N GLU A 66 -2.94 3.87 -6.17
CA GLU A 66 -2.54 5.07 -5.46
C GLU A 66 -3.17 5.14 -4.06
N GLU A 67 -4.44 4.78 -3.91
CA GLU A 67 -5.09 4.70 -2.60
C GLU A 67 -4.47 3.63 -1.70
N GLU A 68 -4.15 2.45 -2.24
CA GLU A 68 -3.40 1.42 -1.50
C GLU A 68 -2.00 1.90 -1.11
N GLU A 69 -1.32 2.62 -2.00
CA GLU A 69 -0.01 3.21 -1.75
C GLU A 69 -0.07 4.29 -0.66
N LYS A 70 -1.07 5.16 -0.68
CA LYS A 70 -1.32 6.17 0.36
C LYS A 70 -1.66 5.52 1.69
N ALA A 71 -2.56 4.53 1.71
CA ALA A 71 -2.92 3.81 2.92
C ALA A 71 -1.73 3.02 3.49
N ARG A 72 -0.83 2.53 2.64
CA ARG A 72 0.44 1.92 3.07
C ARG A 72 1.40 2.98 3.59
N ALA A 73 1.54 4.12 2.93
CA ALA A 73 2.41 5.21 3.37
C ALA A 73 1.96 5.78 4.73
N GLU A 74 0.65 5.90 4.97
CA GLU A 74 0.09 6.32 6.25
C GLU A 74 0.33 5.29 7.36
N LYS A 75 0.36 4.00 7.00
CA LYS A 75 0.69 2.87 7.90
C LYS A 75 2.17 2.58 8.02
N GLU A 76 3.03 3.25 7.28
CA GLU A 76 4.48 3.23 7.47
C GLU A 76 4.84 4.47 8.30
N PRO A 77 4.53 4.49 9.62
CA PRO A 77 4.87 5.64 10.45
C PRO A 77 6.39 5.82 10.40
N ASP A 78 6.82 7.01 10.00
CA ASP A 78 8.16 7.55 10.15
C ASP A 78 9.29 6.50 10.07
N LYS A 79 9.41 5.81 8.93
CA LYS A 79 10.68 5.18 8.59
C LYS A 79 11.72 6.31 8.55
N LYS A 80 12.45 6.50 9.65
CA LYS A 80 13.56 7.43 9.74
C LYS A 80 14.41 7.24 8.50
N LYS A 81 14.74 8.35 7.83
CA LYS A 81 15.53 8.31 6.60
C LYS A 81 16.72 7.38 6.82
N ILE A 82 16.95 6.49 5.86
CA ILE A 82 18.10 5.57 5.84
C ILE A 82 19.36 6.40 5.55
N GLU A 83 19.72 7.29 6.47
CA GLU A 83 20.92 8.09 6.45
C GLU A 83 22.01 7.36 7.27
N TRP A 84 23.26 7.67 6.94
CA TRP A 84 24.44 7.20 7.68
C TRP A 84 24.34 7.69 9.13
N GLY A 85 23.82 6.85 10.03
CA GLY A 85 23.46 7.22 11.41
C GLY A 85 22.16 6.59 11.91
N SER A 86 21.30 6.07 11.03
CA SER A 86 20.08 5.32 11.41
C SER A 86 20.37 3.84 11.78
N GLN A 87 21.49 3.58 12.43
CA GLN A 87 21.82 2.24 12.92
C GLN A 87 21.04 1.97 14.21
N ILE A 88 20.29 0.87 14.26
CA ILE A 88 19.49 0.50 15.43
C ILE A 88 20.27 -0.36 16.44
N ARG A 89 21.27 -1.14 15.97
CA ARG A 89 21.98 -2.10 16.80
C ARG A 89 23.42 -2.28 16.33
N SER A 90 24.35 -2.36 17.28
CA SER A 90 25.76 -2.62 17.04
C SER A 90 26.09 -4.06 17.44
N TYR A 91 26.76 -4.78 16.55
CA TYR A 91 27.23 -6.15 16.75
C TYR A 91 28.76 -6.16 16.68
N VAL A 92 29.41 -6.41 17.82
CA VAL A 92 30.87 -6.48 17.93
C VAL A 92 31.25 -7.91 18.28
N LEU A 93 31.60 -8.72 17.28
CA LEU A 93 31.95 -10.13 17.51
C LEU A 93 33.40 -10.29 18.03
N HIS A 94 34.30 -9.43 17.60
CA HIS A 94 35.67 -9.39 18.13
C HIS A 94 36.08 -7.96 18.44
N PRO A 95 36.81 -7.72 19.55
CA PRO A 95 37.44 -8.71 20.45
C PRO A 95 36.58 -9.25 21.61
N TYR A 96 35.44 -8.66 21.95
CA TYR A 96 34.72 -8.96 23.20
C TYR A 96 33.28 -9.48 23.06
N ASN A 97 32.82 -9.91 21.88
CA ASN A 97 31.48 -10.47 21.65
C ASN A 97 30.35 -9.71 22.40
N MET A 98 29.86 -8.61 21.83
CA MET A 98 28.83 -7.77 22.42
C MET A 98 27.79 -7.32 21.38
N VAL A 99 26.52 -7.37 21.77
CA VAL A 99 25.41 -6.78 21.01
C VAL A 99 24.79 -5.66 21.83
N LYS A 100 24.59 -4.49 21.23
CA LYS A 100 23.97 -3.33 21.89
C LYS A 100 22.89 -2.71 21.01
N ASP A 101 21.66 -2.62 21.50
CA ASP A 101 20.59 -1.86 20.85
C ASP A 101 20.71 -0.39 21.25
N LEU A 102 20.81 0.49 20.26
CA LEU A 102 21.04 1.93 20.45
C LEU A 102 19.75 2.68 20.79
N ARG A 103 18.58 2.02 20.66
CA ARG A 103 17.28 2.63 20.96
C ARG A 103 16.86 2.42 22.42
N THR A 104 17.07 1.20 22.93
CA THR A 104 16.68 0.78 24.27
C THR A 104 17.85 0.73 25.26
N GLU A 105 19.08 0.93 24.78
CA GLU A 105 20.33 0.80 25.53
C GLU A 105 20.58 -0.61 26.11
N THR A 106 19.74 -1.59 25.77
CA THR A 106 19.89 -3.00 26.15
C THR A 106 21.12 -3.61 25.49
N GLU A 107 21.92 -4.34 26.26
CA GLU A 107 23.13 -5.00 25.79
C GLU A 107 23.26 -6.44 26.30
N THR A 108 23.80 -7.32 25.45
CA THR A 108 23.94 -8.74 25.73
C THR A 108 25.33 -9.21 25.30
N SER A 109 26.01 -9.97 26.15
CA SER A 109 27.34 -10.55 25.87
C SER A 109 27.26 -11.90 25.13
N ASN A 110 26.09 -12.53 25.10
CA ASN A 110 25.87 -13.78 24.37
C ASN A 110 25.54 -13.52 22.90
N THR A 111 26.55 -13.13 22.11
CA THR A 111 26.37 -12.85 20.66
C THR A 111 25.86 -14.04 19.87
N GLN A 112 26.25 -15.25 20.24
CA GLN A 112 25.90 -16.46 19.51
C GLN A 112 24.39 -16.73 19.55
N ALA A 113 23.76 -16.64 20.73
CA ALA A 113 22.32 -16.80 20.87
C ALA A 113 21.53 -15.76 20.07
N VAL A 114 22.00 -14.51 20.07
CA VAL A 114 21.36 -13.42 19.30
C VAL A 114 21.46 -13.67 17.79
N LEU A 115 22.57 -14.22 17.31
CA LEU A 115 22.73 -14.61 15.90
C LEU A 115 21.89 -15.84 15.54
N ASP A 116 21.67 -16.74 16.50
CA ASP A 116 20.82 -17.92 16.36
C ASP A 116 19.31 -17.58 16.43
N GLY A 117 18.95 -16.32 16.72
CA GLY A 117 17.59 -15.80 16.64
C GLY A 117 16.98 -15.37 17.97
N ASP A 118 17.72 -15.45 19.07
CA ASP A 118 17.28 -15.01 20.40
C ASP A 118 17.33 -13.48 20.50
N ILE A 119 16.33 -12.81 19.91
CA ILE A 119 16.19 -11.35 19.86
C ILE A 119 14.99 -10.83 20.62
N ASP A 120 14.25 -11.71 21.29
CA ASP A 120 12.99 -11.39 21.97
C ASP A 120 13.21 -10.33 23.05
N GLU A 121 14.29 -10.43 23.82
CA GLU A 121 14.68 -9.43 24.84
C GLU A 121 14.76 -8.00 24.27
N PHE A 122 15.32 -7.84 23.06
CA PHE A 122 15.40 -6.52 22.42
C PHE A 122 14.06 -6.03 21.87
N ILE A 123 13.20 -6.95 21.41
CA ILE A 123 11.87 -6.61 20.90
C ILE A 123 10.99 -6.16 22.06
N GLU A 124 10.96 -6.92 23.15
CA GLU A 124 10.20 -6.60 24.36
C GLU A 124 10.69 -5.27 24.96
N ALA A 125 12.00 -5.07 25.09
CA ALA A 125 12.55 -3.81 25.57
C ALA A 125 12.10 -2.61 24.73
N TYR A 126 12.03 -2.74 23.40
CA TYR A 126 11.57 -1.67 22.52
C TYR A 126 10.07 -1.41 22.64
N LEU A 127 9.27 -2.46 22.80
CA LEU A 127 7.82 -2.33 22.96
C LEU A 127 7.42 -1.76 24.32
N LEU A 128 8.20 -2.03 25.38
CA LEU A 128 7.95 -1.51 26.73
C LEU A 128 8.40 -0.05 26.92
N GLN A 129 9.32 0.44 26.09
CA GLN A 129 9.87 1.80 26.17
C GLN A 129 8.96 2.87 25.53
N ASN A 130 7.95 2.46 24.74
CA ASN A 130 6.98 3.32 24.05
C ASN A 130 5.61 3.32 24.72
#